data_AF-A0A7S3LAV7-F1
#
_entry.id   AF-A0A7S3LAV7-F1
#
_cell.length_a   1.000
_cell.length_b   1.000
_cell.length_c   1.000
_cell.angle_alpha   90.00
_cell.angle_beta   90.00
_cell.angle_gamma   90.00
#
_symmetry.space_group_name_H-M   'P 1'
#
loop_
_entity.id
_entity.type
_entity.pdbx_description
1 polymer ?
#
loop_
_entity_poly.entity_id
_entity_poly.type
_entity_poly.pdbx_seq_one_letter_code
_entity_poly.pdbx_strand_id
1 'polypeptide(L)'
;VLVTTKQQRFAIALCRHAGVNATALPDDMIYGLGQYKKKGDVISDQMTAGNYDPTNTHFFEDRWPTLAKCLKDPRLDGVNLYLCSWGYVAKTELELAQAEPRVNVISLE
;
A
#
# COMPACT_ATOMS: atom_id res chain seq x y z
N VAL A 1 -6.61 5.06 0.48
CA VAL A 1 -6.23 5.03 1.92
C VAL A 1 -4.71 4.96 2.07
N LEU A 2 -4.18 5.37 3.23
CA LEU A 2 -2.77 5.21 3.59
C LEU A 2 -2.65 4.26 4.78
N VAL A 3 -1.76 3.27 4.69
CA VAL A 3 -1.50 2.34 5.81
C VAL A 3 -0.01 2.37 6.16
N THR A 4 0.31 2.62 7.43
CA THR A 4 1.69 2.82 7.87
C THR A 4 1.97 2.28 9.27
N THR A 5 3.24 1.96 9.53
CA THR A 5 3.74 1.59 10.87
C THR A 5 4.09 2.80 11.73
N LYS A 6 3.87 4.03 11.24
CA LYS A 6 3.96 5.25 12.06
C LYS A 6 2.70 5.36 12.94
N GLN A 7 2.82 5.99 14.12
CA GLN A 7 1.65 6.38 14.90
C GLN A 7 0.75 7.29 14.04
N GLN A 8 -0.57 7.09 14.07
CA GLN A 8 -1.50 7.77 13.16
C GLN A 8 -1.34 9.29 13.19
N ARG A 9 -1.25 9.88 14.39
CA ARG A 9 -1.03 11.33 14.56
C ARG A 9 0.22 11.86 13.84
N PHE A 10 1.31 11.08 13.80
CA PHE A 10 2.53 11.47 13.10
C PHE A 10 2.40 11.29 11.59
N ALA A 11 1.69 10.24 11.14
CA ALA A 11 1.40 10.04 9.72
C ALA A 11 0.55 11.19 9.16
N ILE A 12 -0.50 11.58 9.88
CA ILE A 12 -1.34 12.75 9.54
C ILE A 12 -0.46 14.00 9.46
N ALA A 13 0.32 14.30 10.50
CA ALA A 13 1.18 15.50 10.51
C ALA A 13 2.15 15.54 9.32
N LEU A 14 2.77 14.41 8.97
CA LEU A 14 3.66 14.31 7.81
C LEU A 14 2.92 14.56 6.50
N CYS A 15 1.72 13.98 6.32
CA CYS A 15 0.91 14.21 5.12
C CYS A 15 0.53 15.69 4.97
N ARG A 16 0.07 16.34 6.05
CA ARG A 16 -0.30 17.76 6.03
C ARG A 16 0.91 18.65 5.74
N HIS A 17 2.05 18.35 6.35
CA HIS A 17 3.29 19.05 6.10
C HIS A 17 3.76 18.90 4.64
N ALA A 18 3.57 17.73 4.03
CA ALA A 18 3.87 17.48 2.63
C ALA A 18 2.85 18.09 1.64
N GLY A 19 1.85 18.84 2.12
CA GLY A 19 0.84 19.48 1.29
C GLY A 19 -0.35 18.60 0.90
N VAL A 20 -0.40 17.34 1.37
CA VAL A 20 -1.58 16.48 1.20
C VAL A 20 -2.64 16.96 2.18
N ASN A 21 -3.69 17.62 1.68
CA ASN A 21 -4.75 18.16 2.51
C ASN A 21 -5.82 17.11 2.88
N ALA A 22 -6.69 17.43 3.85
CA ALA A 22 -7.72 16.53 4.33
C ALA A 22 -8.84 16.27 3.31
N THR A 23 -9.02 17.15 2.33
CA THR A 23 -9.95 16.92 1.21
C THR A 23 -9.44 15.85 0.25
N ALA A 24 -8.12 15.75 0.04
CA ALA A 24 -7.51 14.74 -0.80
C ALA A 24 -7.32 13.40 -0.07
N LEU A 25 -6.99 13.45 1.23
CA LEU A 25 -6.83 12.26 2.05
C LEU A 25 -7.36 12.55 3.47
N PRO A 26 -8.61 12.18 3.79
CA PRO A 26 -9.18 12.32 5.13
C PRO A 26 -8.37 11.60 6.22
N ASP A 27 -8.40 12.10 7.46
CA ASP A 27 -7.60 11.57 8.58
C ASP A 27 -8.01 10.14 8.99
N ASP A 28 -9.28 9.80 8.83
CA ASP A 28 -9.85 8.46 9.08
C ASP A 28 -9.48 7.44 7.99
N MET A 29 -8.97 7.91 6.83
CA MET A 29 -8.38 7.10 5.78
C MET A 29 -6.87 6.85 5.96
N ILE A 30 -6.28 7.34 7.06
CA ILE A 30 -4.88 7.12 7.42
C ILE A 30 -4.80 6.11 8.59
N TYR A 31 -4.44 4.88 8.27
CA TYR A 31 -4.31 3.77 9.20
C TYR A 31 -2.87 3.73 9.75
N GLY A 32 -2.70 4.09 11.03
CA GLY A 32 -1.40 4.04 11.72
C GLY A 32 -1.21 2.80 12.60
N LEU A 33 -0.02 2.69 13.21
CA LEU A 33 0.41 1.55 14.03
C LEU A 33 -0.60 1.11 15.10
N GLY A 34 -1.22 2.08 15.78
CA GLY A 34 -2.16 1.82 16.89
C GLY A 34 -3.44 1.09 16.48
N GLN A 35 -3.70 0.91 15.19
CA GLN A 35 -4.84 0.14 14.69
C GLN A 35 -4.53 -1.34 14.46
N TYR A 36 -3.26 -1.76 14.58
CA TYR A 36 -2.79 -3.15 14.51
C TYR A 36 -3.22 -3.96 13.26
N LYS A 37 -3.61 -3.29 12.18
CA LYS A 37 -3.96 -3.94 10.91
C LYS A 37 -2.74 -4.11 10.02
N LYS A 38 -2.58 -5.28 9.42
CA LYS A 38 -1.62 -5.45 8.33
C LYS A 38 -2.18 -4.75 7.09
N LYS A 39 -1.31 -4.32 6.18
CA LYS A 39 -1.72 -3.62 4.94
C LYS A 39 -2.73 -4.42 4.12
N GLY A 40 -2.47 -5.71 3.94
CA GLY A 40 -3.41 -6.62 3.25
C GLY A 40 -4.77 -6.73 3.92
N ASP A 41 -4.83 -6.71 5.26
CA ASP A 41 -6.10 -6.79 5.99
C ASP A 41 -6.95 -5.53 5.75
N VAL A 42 -6.34 -4.34 5.70
CA VAL A 42 -7.07 -3.11 5.38
C VAL A 42 -7.71 -3.17 3.99
N ILE A 43 -6.98 -3.69 3.00
CA ILE A 43 -7.49 -3.82 1.63
C ILE A 43 -8.64 -4.84 1.60
N SER A 44 -8.43 -6.02 2.21
CA SER A 44 -9.43 -7.08 2.28
C SER A 44 -10.70 -6.66 3.01
N ASP A 45 -10.58 -5.94 4.12
CA ASP A 45 -11.72 -5.43 4.89
C ASP A 45 -12.57 -4.46 4.04
N GLN A 46 -11.92 -3.57 3.30
CA GLN A 46 -12.61 -2.58 2.46
C GLN A 46 -13.29 -3.21 1.24
N MET A 47 -12.68 -4.25 0.64
CA MET A 47 -13.34 -5.03 -0.41
C MET A 47 -14.53 -5.81 0.13
N THR A 48 -14.40 -6.41 1.31
CA THR A 48 -15.50 -7.16 1.97
C THR A 48 -16.66 -6.23 2.34
N ALA A 49 -16.36 -5.00 2.75
CA ALA A 49 -17.36 -3.97 3.04
C ALA A 49 -18.03 -3.40 1.77
N GLY A 50 -17.61 -3.80 0.57
CA GLY A 50 -18.12 -3.29 -0.70
C GLY A 50 -17.63 -1.88 -1.06
N ASN A 51 -16.65 -1.35 -0.31
CA ASN A 51 -16.11 -0.02 -0.56
C ASN A 51 -15.13 -0.03 -1.73
N TYR A 52 -14.41 -1.13 -1.95
CA TYR A 52 -13.42 -1.29 -3.02
C TYR A 52 -13.75 -2.48 -3.93
N ASP A 53 -13.72 -2.23 -5.23
CA ASP A 53 -13.70 -3.29 -6.24
C ASP A 53 -12.25 -3.78 -6.46
N PRO A 54 -11.96 -5.09 -6.40
CA PRO A 54 -10.60 -5.60 -6.55
C PRO A 54 -9.92 -5.13 -7.82
N THR A 55 -10.62 -5.17 -8.97
CA THR A 55 -10.03 -4.86 -10.28
C THR A 55 -9.69 -3.38 -10.47
N ASN A 56 -10.37 -2.50 -9.72
CA ASN A 56 -10.10 -1.05 -9.67
C ASN A 56 -9.28 -0.64 -8.44
N THR A 57 -8.79 -1.59 -7.65
CA THR A 57 -7.94 -1.31 -6.49
C THR A 57 -6.48 -1.36 -6.88
N HIS A 58 -5.73 -0.30 -6.55
CA HIS A 58 -4.30 -0.19 -6.80
C HIS A 58 -3.55 -0.05 -5.47
N PHE A 59 -2.65 -0.99 -5.20
CA PHE A 59 -1.84 -1.00 -3.98
C PHE A 59 -0.37 -0.74 -4.30
N PHE A 60 0.18 0.32 -3.70
CA PHE A 60 1.55 0.77 -3.91
C PHE A 60 2.37 0.55 -2.63
N GLU A 61 3.54 -0.06 -2.77
CA GLU A 61 4.46 -0.33 -1.67
C GLU A 61 5.91 -0.21 -2.16
N ASP A 62 6.83 0.23 -1.30
CA ASP A 62 8.25 0.40 -1.61
C ASP A 62 9.16 -0.66 -0.97
N ARG A 63 8.55 -1.67 -0.33
CA ARG A 63 9.21 -2.80 0.32
C ARG A 63 8.68 -4.12 -0.22
N TRP A 64 9.52 -4.82 -0.97
CA TRP A 64 9.18 -6.13 -1.55
C TRP A 64 8.64 -7.14 -0.53
N PRO A 65 9.21 -7.32 0.68
CA PRO A 65 8.69 -8.32 1.63
C PRO A 65 7.25 -8.03 2.10
N THR A 66 6.81 -6.78 2.04
CA THR A 66 5.43 -6.40 2.35
C THR A 66 4.51 -6.67 1.17
N LEU A 67 4.94 -6.29 -0.04
CA LEU A 67 4.18 -6.56 -1.27
C LEU A 67 4.03 -8.07 -1.53
N ALA A 68 5.10 -8.85 -1.36
CA ALA A 68 5.10 -10.29 -1.51
C ALA A 68 4.17 -11.02 -0.53
N LYS A 69 3.90 -10.45 0.65
CA LYS A 69 2.85 -10.98 1.56
C LYS A 69 1.46 -10.74 1.01
N CYS A 70 1.23 -9.59 0.37
CA CYS A 70 -0.05 -9.27 -0.26
C CYS A 70 -0.27 -10.13 -1.51
N LEU A 71 0.78 -10.36 -2.31
CA LEU A 71 0.78 -11.25 -3.47
C LEU A 71 0.37 -12.69 -3.10
N LYS A 72 0.81 -13.18 -1.94
CA LYS A 72 0.50 -14.54 -1.45
C LYS A 72 -0.87 -14.64 -0.76
N ASP A 73 -1.59 -13.53 -0.61
CA ASP A 73 -2.88 -13.50 0.05
C ASP A 73 -4.01 -13.64 -0.98
N PRO A 74 -4.69 -14.80 -1.05
CA PRO A 74 -5.75 -15.02 -2.05
C PRO A 74 -6.94 -14.08 -1.87
N ARG A 75 -7.10 -13.46 -0.68
CA ARG A 75 -8.13 -12.44 -0.46
C ARG A 75 -7.90 -11.18 -1.30
N LEU A 76 -6.68 -10.98 -1.80
CA LEU A 76 -6.26 -9.83 -2.60
C LEU A 76 -6.15 -10.16 -4.09
N ASP A 77 -6.70 -11.29 -4.52
CA ASP A 77 -6.77 -11.62 -5.94
C ASP A 77 -7.60 -10.57 -6.70
N GLY A 78 -7.07 -10.14 -7.85
CA GLY A 78 -7.62 -9.05 -8.66
C GLY A 78 -7.09 -7.66 -8.31
N VAL A 79 -6.49 -7.45 -7.12
CA VAL A 79 -5.86 -6.16 -6.78
C VAL A 79 -4.61 -5.93 -7.63
N ASN A 80 -4.48 -4.72 -8.17
CA ASN A 80 -3.30 -4.31 -8.92
C ASN A 80 -2.16 -3.96 -7.95
N LEU A 81 -1.06 -4.72 -8.00
CA LEU A 81 0.07 -4.58 -7.09
C LEU A 81 1.22 -3.82 -7.76
N TYR A 82 1.74 -2.80 -7.07
CA TYR A 82 2.81 -1.95 -7.55
C TYR A 82 3.98 -1.89 -6.56
N LEU A 83 5.19 -2.17 -7.05
CA LEU A 83 6.43 -1.94 -6.33
C LEU A 83 7.05 -0.61 -6.76
N CYS A 84 7.24 0.30 -5.82
CA CYS A 84 7.88 1.60 -6.06
C CYS A 84 9.40 1.45 -6.03
N SER A 85 10.08 1.68 -7.16
CA SER A 85 11.52 1.46 -7.29
C SER A 85 12.40 2.51 -6.61
N TRP A 86 11.82 3.66 -6.24
CA TRP A 86 12.55 4.82 -5.68
C TRP A 86 12.66 4.83 -4.15
N GLY A 87 12.14 3.79 -3.47
CA GLY A 87 12.14 3.71 -2.00
C GLY A 87 13.18 2.75 -1.43
N TYR A 88 12.75 1.88 -0.53
CA TYR A 88 13.63 1.00 0.26
C TYR A 88 13.94 -0.36 -0.40
N VAL A 89 13.61 -0.54 -1.69
CA VAL A 89 13.79 -1.81 -2.38
C VAL A 89 15.27 -2.06 -2.72
N ALA A 90 15.79 -3.24 -2.38
CA ALA A 90 17.13 -3.66 -2.80
C ALA A 90 17.14 -4.11 -4.28
N LYS A 91 18.30 -4.05 -4.95
CA LYS A 91 18.42 -4.49 -6.35
C LYS A 91 17.92 -5.92 -6.58
N THR A 92 18.26 -6.85 -5.69
CA THR A 92 17.81 -8.25 -5.78
C THR A 92 16.29 -8.39 -5.60
N GLU A 93 15.68 -7.54 -4.77
CA GLU A 93 14.22 -7.50 -4.60
C GLU A 93 13.53 -6.92 -5.83
N LEU A 94 14.16 -5.95 -6.49
CA LEU A 94 13.68 -5.39 -7.75
C LEU A 94 13.67 -6.45 -8.87
N GLU A 95 14.74 -7.24 -8.99
CA GLU A 95 14.84 -8.35 -9.94
C GLU A 95 13.74 -9.40 -9.71
N LEU A 96 13.48 -9.76 -8.44
CA LEU A 96 12.38 -10.65 -8.08
C LEU A 96 11.01 -10.10 -8.48
N ALA A 97 10.79 -8.81 -8.25
CA ALA A 97 9.53 -8.15 -8.60
C ALA A 97 9.32 -8.04 -10.11
N GLN A 98 10.37 -7.76 -10.88
CA GLN A 98 10.30 -7.72 -12.34
C GLN A 98 10.01 -9.09 -12.96
N ALA A 99 10.40 -10.17 -12.27
CA ALA A 99 10.11 -11.54 -12.70
C ALA A 99 8.70 -12.03 -12.31
N GLU A 100 7.95 -11.27 -11.51
CA GLU A 100 6.61 -11.63 -11.04
C GLU A 100 5.50 -11.01 -11.91
N PRO A 101 4.74 -11.79 -12.69
CA PRO A 101 3.75 -11.26 -13.62
C PRO A 101 2.62 -10.43 -12.97
N ARG A 102 2.30 -10.68 -11.70
CA ARG A 102 1.26 -9.94 -10.98
C ARG A 102 1.72 -8.61 -10.39
N VAL A 103 3.02 -8.30 -10.47
CA VAL A 103 3.60 -7.09 -9.87
C VAL A 103 4.07 -6.13 -10.95
N ASN A 104 3.62 -4.89 -10.84
CA ASN A 104 4.07 -3.80 -11.68
C ASN A 104 5.16 -3.02 -10.95
N VAL A 105 6.37 -2.99 -11.50
CA VAL A 105 7.43 -2.12 -10.98
C VAL A 105 7.29 -0.74 -11.60
N ILE A 106 7.21 0.30 -10.76
CA ILE A 106 7.06 1.69 -11.21
C ILE A 106 8.22 2.56 -10.72
N SER A 107 8.57 3.57 -11.51
CA SER A 107 9.56 4.61 -11.22
C SER A 107 8.92 6.01 -11.26
N LEU A 108 9.58 7.01 -10.69
CA LEU A 108 9.20 8.44 -10.77
C LEU A 108 9.96 9.21 -11.87
N GLU A 109 10.75 8.51 -12.68
CA GLU A 109 11.46 9.07 -13.84
C GLU A 109 10.54 9.35 -15.03
#